data_AF-A0A0J7KB04-F1
#
_entry.id   AF-A0A0J7KB04-F1
#
_cell.length_a   1.000
_cell.length_b   1.000
_cell.length_c   1.000
_cell.angle_alpha   90.00
_cell.angle_beta   90.00
_cell.angle_gamma   90.00
#
_symmetry.space_group_name_H-M   'P 1'
#
loop_
_entity.id
_entity.type
_entity.pdbx_description
1 polymer ?
#
loop_
_entity_poly.entity_id
_entity_poly.type
_entity_poly.pdbx_seq_one_letter_code
_entity_poly.pdbx_strand_id
1 'polypeptide(L)'
;MRSAGIICAEGDLWRDQRRFVAGCLKNFGMVKLPGTKRDRMEERIITAVNECISKLKDRATEDGIDPLETLHHCVGNLMNDLVFGKVYEEDDKVWKWLRHLQEEGVKHIGVAGPLNFLPLLRYGAIPDKDPSKILPDRRDRVFV
;
A
#
# COMPACT_ATOMS: atom_id res chain seq x y z
N MET A 1 13.65 17.46 -1.73
CA MET A 1 12.83 16.60 -0.84
C MET A 1 13.61 15.34 -0.52
N ARG A 2 13.73 14.95 0.76
CA ARG A 2 14.31 13.66 1.17
C ARG A 2 13.15 12.64 1.23
N SER A 3 13.19 11.61 0.39
CA SER A 3 12.25 10.49 0.45
C SER A 3 12.54 9.66 1.71
N ALA A 4 11.54 9.45 2.56
CA ALA A 4 11.65 8.64 3.78
C ALA A 4 11.12 7.20 3.61
N GLY A 5 10.78 6.80 2.38
CA GLY A 5 10.34 5.46 2.03
C GLY A 5 11.36 4.74 1.15
N ILE A 6 11.20 3.42 0.99
CA ILE A 6 12.10 2.58 0.20
C ILE A 6 12.07 2.94 -1.29
N ILE A 7 10.92 3.37 -1.79
CA ILE A 7 10.74 3.74 -3.21
C ILE A 7 11.50 5.06 -3.46
N CYS A 8 12.34 5.09 -4.50
CA CYS A 8 13.22 6.21 -4.84
C CYS A 8 14.25 6.57 -3.75
N ALA A 9 14.55 5.65 -2.81
CA ALA A 9 15.70 5.78 -1.92
C ALA A 9 16.93 5.09 -2.53
N GLU A 10 18.11 5.65 -2.27
CA GLU A 10 19.39 5.16 -2.78
C GLU A 10 20.44 5.09 -1.67
N GLY A 11 21.53 4.37 -1.92
CA GLY A 11 22.67 4.28 -1.00
C GLY A 11 22.32 3.63 0.35
N ASP A 12 22.90 4.16 1.43
CA ASP A 12 22.74 3.58 2.76
C ASP A 12 21.34 3.77 3.34
N LEU A 13 20.63 4.85 2.98
CA LEU A 13 19.24 5.05 3.38
C LEU A 13 18.33 3.92 2.89
N TRP A 14 18.46 3.53 1.63
CA TRP A 14 17.72 2.39 1.07
C TRP A 14 18.08 1.08 1.77
N ARG A 15 19.38 0.87 2.04
CA ARG A 15 19.89 -0.34 2.69
C ARG A 15 19.27 -0.51 4.08
N ASP A 16 19.26 0.56 4.87
CA ASP A 16 18.75 0.54 6.24
C ASP A 16 17.25 0.35 6.27
N GLN A 17 16.49 1.09 5.45
CA GLN A 17 15.04 0.95 5.35
C GLN A 17 14.63 -0.45 4.89
N ARG A 18 15.31 -1.00 3.87
CA ARG A 18 15.06 -2.37 3.38
C ARG A 18 15.35 -3.41 4.45
N ARG A 19 16.46 -3.27 5.18
CA ARG A 19 16.82 -4.18 6.27
C ARG A 19 15.77 -4.14 7.39
N PHE A 20 15.32 -2.96 7.76
CA PHE A 20 14.26 -2.77 8.75
C PHE A 20 12.96 -3.44 8.32
N VAL A 21 12.42 -3.11 7.14
CA VAL A 21 11.16 -3.68 6.63
C VAL A 21 11.25 -5.20 6.49
N ALA A 22 12.36 -5.74 5.96
CA ALA A 22 12.56 -7.18 5.88
C ALA A 22 12.56 -7.86 7.26
N GLY A 23 13.07 -7.18 8.29
CA GLY A 23 12.97 -7.64 9.69
C GLY A 23 11.53 -7.69 10.19
N CYS A 24 10.75 -6.64 9.94
CA CYS A 24 9.33 -6.58 10.28
C CYS A 24 8.54 -7.72 9.61
N LEU A 25 8.71 -7.93 8.31
CA LEU A 25 8.02 -8.99 7.57
C LEU A 25 8.34 -10.39 8.12
N LYS A 26 9.61 -10.66 8.45
CA LYS A 26 10.00 -11.92 9.11
C LYS A 26 9.33 -12.09 10.47
N ASN A 27 9.22 -11.00 11.25
CA ASN A 27 8.55 -11.02 12.55
C ASN A 27 7.06 -11.28 12.43
N PHE A 28 6.41 -10.82 11.36
CA PHE A 28 5.02 -11.11 11.07
C PHE A 28 4.74 -12.52 10.58
N GLY A 29 5.77 -13.30 10.21
CA GLY A 29 5.61 -14.69 9.76
C GLY A 29 5.98 -14.93 8.30
N MET A 30 6.53 -13.94 7.59
CA MET A 30 7.11 -14.14 6.26
C MET A 30 8.49 -14.79 6.33
N VAL A 31 8.52 -16.02 6.84
CA VAL A 31 9.72 -16.85 6.98
C VAL A 31 9.53 -18.17 6.23
N LYS A 32 10.62 -18.71 5.68
CA LYS A 32 10.59 -19.99 4.95
C LYS A 32 10.38 -21.19 5.87
N LEU A 33 10.89 -21.10 7.10
CA LEU A 33 10.84 -22.20 8.05
C LEU A 33 9.45 -22.30 8.68
N PRO A 34 8.90 -23.51 8.85
CA PRO A 34 7.69 -23.73 9.61
C PRO A 34 7.84 -23.22 11.04
N GLY A 35 6.73 -22.78 11.63
CA GLY A 35 6.68 -22.35 13.02
C GLY A 35 5.52 -21.41 13.30
N THR A 36 5.26 -21.19 14.58
CA THR A 36 4.07 -20.49 15.09
C THR A 36 3.82 -19.12 14.45
N LYS A 37 4.87 -18.38 14.07
CA LYS A 37 4.72 -17.09 13.37
C LYS A 37 4.15 -17.25 11.96
N ARG A 38 4.61 -18.25 11.21
CA ARG A 38 4.10 -18.55 9.87
C ARG A 38 2.67 -19.05 9.97
N ASP A 39 2.38 -19.93 10.92
CA ASP A 39 1.04 -20.51 11.11
C ASP A 39 0.01 -19.41 11.42
N ARG A 40 0.38 -18.45 12.28
CA ARG A 40 -0.47 -17.28 12.58
C ARG A 40 -0.70 -16.37 11.37
N MET A 41 0.31 -16.20 10.50
CA MET A 41 0.13 -15.45 9.25
C MET A 41 -0.80 -16.19 8.29
N GLU A 42 -0.64 -17.51 8.18
CA GLU A 42 -1.48 -18.38 7.36
C GLU A 42 -2.95 -18.33 7.81
N GLU A 43 -3.20 -18.41 9.13
CA GLU A 43 -4.54 -18.28 9.71
C GLU A 43 -5.21 -16.94 9.36
N ARG A 44 -4.46 -15.83 9.43
CA ARG A 44 -4.97 -14.50 9.04
C ARG A 44 -5.34 -14.44 7.57
N ILE A 45 -4.48 -14.98 6.70
CA ILE A 45 -4.74 -15.04 5.25
C ILE A 45 -5.98 -15.89 4.97
N ILE A 46 -6.07 -17.08 5.56
CA ILE A 46 -7.23 -17.98 5.40
C ILE A 46 -8.51 -17.30 5.87
N THR A 47 -8.46 -16.57 7.00
CA THR A 47 -9.60 -15.82 7.51
C THR A 47 -10.09 -14.77 6.51
N ALA A 48 -9.18 -13.96 5.96
CA ALA A 48 -9.51 -12.95 4.95
C ALA A 48 -10.04 -13.58 3.65
N VAL A 49 -9.48 -14.73 3.23
CA VAL A 49 -9.95 -15.47 2.05
C VAL A 49 -11.36 -16.01 2.28
N ASN A 50 -11.64 -16.59 3.45
CA ASN A 50 -12.97 -17.09 3.79
C ASN A 50 -14.01 -15.97 3.83
N GLU A 51 -13.67 -14.80 4.40
CA GLU A 51 -14.52 -13.62 4.36
C GLU A 51 -14.80 -13.19 2.91
N CYS A 52 -13.76 -13.11 2.08
CA CYS A 52 -13.89 -12.74 0.67
C CYS A 52 -14.80 -13.72 -0.09
N ILE A 53 -14.63 -15.03 0.11
CA ILE A 53 -15.47 -16.06 -0.51
C ILE A 53 -16.92 -15.92 -0.07
N SER A 54 -17.17 -15.67 1.23
CA SER A 54 -18.53 -15.45 1.74
C SER A 54 -19.18 -14.26 1.07
N LYS A 55 -18.50 -13.11 1.04
CA LYS A 55 -19.02 -11.88 0.42
C LYS A 55 -19.26 -12.04 -1.08
N LEU A 56 -18.39 -12.77 -1.78
CA LEU A 56 -18.59 -13.07 -3.20
C LEU A 56 -19.84 -13.93 -3.40
N LYS A 57 -20.04 -14.98 -2.60
CA LYS A 57 -21.24 -15.81 -2.68
C LYS A 57 -22.52 -15.00 -2.43
N ASP A 58 -22.49 -14.09 -1.46
CA ASP A 58 -23.66 -13.24 -1.14
C ASP A 58 -23.99 -12.24 -2.25
N ARG A 59 -22.99 -11.84 -3.04
CA ARG A 59 -23.12 -10.93 -4.19
C ARG A 59 -23.38 -11.65 -5.51
N ALA A 60 -23.44 -12.99 -5.49
CA ALA A 60 -23.70 -13.79 -6.67
C ALA A 60 -25.11 -13.53 -7.21
N THR A 61 -25.17 -12.98 -8.43
CA THR A 61 -26.41 -12.86 -9.20
C THR A 61 -26.34 -13.76 -10.44
N GLU A 62 -27.49 -13.96 -11.10
CA GLU A 62 -27.58 -14.74 -12.35
C GLU A 62 -26.71 -14.15 -13.48
N ASP A 63 -26.46 -12.83 -13.45
CA ASP A 63 -25.67 -12.10 -14.44
C ASP A 63 -24.15 -12.12 -14.15
N GLY A 64 -23.72 -12.75 -13.06
CA GLY A 64 -22.31 -12.84 -12.65
C GLY A 64 -21.92 -11.84 -11.55
N ILE A 65 -20.63 -11.77 -11.25
CA ILE A 65 -20.08 -11.03 -10.10
C ILE A 65 -18.85 -10.28 -10.56
N ASP A 66 -18.73 -9.01 -10.16
CA ASP A 66 -17.45 -8.31 -10.19
C ASP A 66 -16.69 -8.61 -8.88
N PRO A 67 -15.60 -9.41 -8.94
CA PRO A 67 -14.85 -9.75 -7.74
C PRO A 67 -13.92 -8.63 -7.28
N LEU A 68 -13.65 -7.62 -8.13
CA LEU A 68 -12.58 -6.66 -7.90
C LEU A 68 -12.79 -5.86 -6.62
N GLU A 69 -13.99 -5.29 -6.43
CA GLU A 69 -14.30 -4.48 -5.24
C GLU A 69 -14.23 -5.30 -3.94
N THR A 70 -14.72 -6.55 -3.99
CA THR A 70 -14.70 -7.45 -2.84
C THR A 70 -13.26 -7.85 -2.49
N LEU A 71 -12.43 -8.14 -3.50
CA LEU A 71 -11.02 -8.46 -3.33
C LEU A 71 -10.24 -7.25 -2.79
N HIS A 72 -10.44 -6.06 -3.36
CA HIS A 72 -9.83 -4.82 -2.90
C HIS A 72 -10.16 -4.53 -1.43
N HIS A 73 -11.41 -4.75 -1.03
CA HIS A 73 -11.81 -4.60 0.35
C HIS A 73 -11.14 -5.63 1.29
N CYS A 74 -11.27 -6.92 0.99
CA CYS A 74 -10.79 -7.98 1.88
C CYS A 74 -9.25 -7.98 1.99
N VAL A 75 -8.54 -7.86 0.87
CA VAL A 75 -7.07 -7.80 0.86
C VAL A 75 -6.57 -6.49 1.45
N GLY A 76 -7.25 -5.38 1.16
CA GLY A 76 -6.91 -4.07 1.73
C GLY A 76 -7.02 -4.06 3.25
N ASN A 77 -8.10 -4.63 3.80
CA ASN A 77 -8.27 -4.78 5.24
C ASN A 77 -7.29 -5.77 5.87
N LEU A 78 -6.96 -6.88 5.21
CA LEU A 78 -5.90 -7.78 5.67
C LEU A 78 -4.56 -7.03 5.82
N MET A 79 -4.21 -6.18 4.84
CA MET A 79 -2.99 -5.37 4.90
C MET A 79 -3.06 -4.27 5.96
N ASN A 80 -4.21 -3.61 6.12
CA ASN A 80 -4.41 -2.61 7.17
C ASN A 80 -4.36 -3.22 8.57
N ASP A 81 -4.93 -4.40 8.76
CA ASP A 81 -4.83 -5.16 10.00
C ASP A 81 -3.39 -5.62 10.24
N LEU A 82 -2.65 -5.99 9.20
CA LEU A 82 -1.24 -6.38 9.32
C LEU A 82 -0.34 -5.23 9.74
N VAL A 83 -0.51 -4.05 9.15
CA VAL A 83 0.40 -2.91 9.35
C VAL A 83 -0.05 -2.01 10.50
N PHE A 84 -1.35 -1.77 10.62
CA PHE A 84 -1.94 -0.82 11.57
C PHE A 84 -2.82 -1.47 12.63
N GLY A 85 -3.13 -2.77 12.52
CA GLY A 85 -4.08 -3.44 13.42
C GLY A 85 -5.50 -2.90 13.31
N LYS A 86 -5.90 -2.42 12.11
CA LYS A 86 -7.20 -1.80 11.89
C LYS A 86 -7.92 -2.40 10.69
N VAL A 87 -9.19 -2.73 10.90
CA VAL A 87 -10.14 -3.17 9.87
C VAL A 87 -11.19 -2.07 9.69
N TYR A 88 -11.55 -1.80 8.44
CA TYR A 88 -12.55 -0.80 8.10
C TYR A 88 -13.82 -1.45 7.54
N GLU A 89 -14.96 -0.83 7.80
CA GLU A 89 -16.23 -1.17 7.13
C GLU A 89 -16.21 -0.72 5.65
N GLU A 90 -17.00 -1.37 4.80
CA GLU A 90 -17.06 -1.03 3.36
C GLU A 90 -17.56 0.39 3.09
N ASP A 91 -18.48 0.86 3.92
CA ASP A 91 -19.06 2.20 3.85
C ASP A 91 -18.30 3.27 4.61
N ASP A 92 -17.19 2.92 5.25
CA ASP A 92 -16.35 3.86 5.97
C ASP A 92 -15.78 4.92 5.01
N LYS A 93 -15.97 6.21 5.37
CA LYS A 93 -15.52 7.35 4.57
C LYS A 93 -14.00 7.43 4.46
N VAL A 94 -13.29 7.10 5.55
CA VAL A 94 -11.83 7.03 5.58
C VAL A 94 -11.35 5.89 4.70
N TRP A 95 -12.03 4.74 4.72
CA TRP A 95 -11.67 3.62 3.85
C TRP A 95 -11.83 3.95 2.37
N LYS A 96 -12.98 4.53 1.99
CA LYS A 96 -13.21 5.01 0.61
C LYS A 96 -12.15 6.02 0.17
N TRP A 97 -11.76 6.93 1.06
CA TRP A 97 -10.69 7.88 0.80
C TRP A 97 -9.31 7.22 0.66
N LEU A 98 -8.96 6.26 1.51
CA LEU A 98 -7.70 5.51 1.43
C LEU A 98 -7.59 4.70 0.13
N ARG A 99 -8.70 4.06 -0.31
CA ARG A 99 -8.76 3.35 -1.59
C ARG A 99 -8.52 4.30 -2.76
N HIS A 100 -9.21 5.45 -2.77
CA HIS A 100 -9.01 6.47 -3.80
C HIS A 100 -7.55 6.96 -3.83
N LEU A 101 -6.95 7.22 -2.67
CA LEU A 101 -5.56 7.65 -2.58
C LEU A 101 -4.58 6.58 -3.08
N GLN A 102 -4.85 5.30 -2.82
CA GLN A 102 -4.04 4.19 -3.32
C GLN A 102 -4.08 4.13 -4.85
N GLU A 103 -5.26 4.23 -5.46
CA GLU A 103 -5.43 4.18 -6.92
C GLU A 103 -4.71 5.35 -7.61
N GLU A 104 -4.88 6.58 -7.10
CA GLU A 104 -4.18 7.76 -7.63
C GLU A 104 -2.66 7.66 -7.41
N GLY A 105 -2.24 7.17 -6.24
CA GLY A 105 -0.83 6.96 -5.92
C GLY A 105 -0.14 5.98 -6.89
N VAL A 106 -0.81 4.86 -7.21
CA VAL A 106 -0.27 3.85 -8.15
C VAL A 106 -0.13 4.41 -9.56
N LYS A 107 -1.07 5.25 -10.03
CA LYS A 107 -0.97 5.93 -11.33
C LYS A 107 0.30 6.79 -11.40
N HIS A 108 0.60 7.53 -10.34
CA HIS A 108 1.80 8.37 -10.28
C HIS A 108 3.10 7.56 -10.14
N ILE A 109 3.10 6.45 -9.40
CA ILE A 109 4.24 5.54 -9.31
C ILE A 109 4.55 4.92 -10.67
N GLY A 110 3.53 4.53 -11.46
CA GLY A 110 3.71 3.99 -12.80
C GLY A 110 4.46 4.93 -13.74
N VAL A 111 4.20 6.24 -13.62
CA VAL A 111 4.91 7.30 -14.38
C VAL A 111 6.31 7.55 -13.82
N ALA A 112 6.52 7.37 -12.52
CA ALA A 112 7.81 7.54 -11.86
C ALA A 112 8.77 6.33 -12.03
N GLY A 113 8.24 5.15 -12.37
CA GLY A 113 9.02 3.92 -12.58
C GLY A 113 10.21 4.09 -13.53
N PRO A 114 9.99 4.59 -14.77
CA PRO A 114 11.09 4.86 -15.71
C PRO A 114 12.16 5.82 -15.17
N LEU A 115 11.79 6.79 -14.33
CA LEU A 115 12.75 7.73 -13.70
C LEU A 115 13.66 7.03 -12.68
N ASN A 116 13.20 5.94 -12.04
CA ASN A 116 13.98 5.15 -11.09
C ASN A 116 14.91 4.15 -11.80
N PHE A 117 14.56 3.69 -13.00
CA PHE A 117 15.39 2.78 -13.81
C PHE A 117 16.38 3.49 -14.75
N LEU A 118 16.11 4.75 -15.11
CA LEU A 118 16.97 5.56 -15.97
C LEU A 118 17.32 6.88 -15.28
N PRO A 119 18.41 6.93 -14.47
CA PRO A 119 18.86 8.14 -13.77
C PRO A 119 19.09 9.34 -14.71
N LEU A 120 19.36 9.08 -15.99
CA LEU A 120 19.55 10.09 -17.04
C LEU A 120 18.30 10.95 -17.28
N LEU A 121 17.10 10.41 -17.13
CA LEU A 121 15.85 11.15 -17.29
C LEU A 121 15.58 12.13 -16.15
N ARG A 122 16.22 11.93 -14.99
CA ARG A 122 16.13 12.82 -13.83
C ARG A 122 16.79 14.19 -14.07
N TYR A 123 17.78 14.24 -14.97
CA TYR A 123 18.52 15.46 -15.30
C TYR A 123 17.96 16.24 -16.50
N GLY A 124 17.21 15.60 -17.40
CA GLY A 124 16.71 16.24 -18.63
C GLY A 124 15.29 16.81 -18.56
N ALA A 125 14.51 16.51 -17.51
CA ALA A 125 13.08 16.79 -17.46
C ALA A 125 12.65 17.65 -16.25
N ILE A 126 13.27 18.82 -16.08
CA ILE A 126 12.68 19.90 -15.28
C ILE A 126 12.64 21.16 -16.14
N PRO A 127 11.54 21.42 -16.88
CA PRO A 127 11.25 22.80 -17.27
C PRO A 127 10.95 23.54 -15.97
N ASP A 128 11.70 24.60 -15.74
CA ASP A 128 11.62 25.51 -14.60
C ASP A 128 10.16 25.91 -14.32
N LYS A 129 9.46 25.16 -13.46
CA LYS A 129 8.12 25.49 -13.00
C LYS A 129 8.27 26.18 -11.66
N ASP A 130 8.17 27.50 -11.75
CA ASP A 130 8.09 28.48 -10.67
C ASP A 130 7.48 27.88 -9.38
N PRO A 131 8.27 27.78 -8.29
CA PRO A 131 7.86 27.17 -7.04
C PRO A 131 6.71 27.91 -6.33
N SER A 132 6.33 29.11 -6.78
CA SER A 132 5.21 29.89 -6.23
C SER A 132 3.82 29.32 -6.56
N LYS A 133 3.69 28.41 -7.54
CA LYS A 133 2.39 27.91 -8.02
C LYS A 133 1.95 26.56 -7.46
N ILE A 134 2.76 25.89 -6.63
CA ILE A 134 2.54 24.48 -6.24
C ILE A 134 2.21 24.30 -4.74
N LEU A 135 2.18 25.36 -3.92
CA LEU A 135 1.80 25.26 -2.50
C LEU A 135 0.57 26.13 -2.17
N PRO A 136 -0.61 25.54 -1.90
CA PRO A 136 -1.44 26.03 -0.83
C PRO A 136 -0.85 25.57 0.50
N ASP A 137 -0.69 26.53 1.40
CA ASP A 137 -0.12 26.44 2.75
C ASP A 137 -0.62 25.21 3.53
N ARG A 138 0.30 24.29 3.87
CA ARG A 138 0.02 23.10 4.69
C ARG A 138 0.68 23.19 6.07
N ARG A 139 0.73 24.39 6.66
CA ARG A 139 1.33 24.58 7.98
C ARG A 139 0.46 24.18 9.18
N ASP A 140 -0.79 23.74 8.99
CA ASP A 140 -1.71 23.58 10.12
C ASP A 140 -2.27 22.16 10.36
N ARG A 141 -1.62 21.10 9.89
CA ARG A 141 -2.04 19.72 10.26
C ARG A 141 -0.86 18.82 10.61
N VAL A 142 -0.23 19.15 11.73
CA VAL A 142 0.49 18.15 12.54
C VAL A 142 -0.58 17.39 13.32
N PHE A 143 -0.87 16.15 12.94
CA PHE A 143 -1.50 15.21 13.84
C PHE A 143 -0.42 14.25 14.33
N VAL A 144 -0.28 14.25 15.65
CA VAL A 144 0.49 13.35 16.51
C VAL A 144 0.18 11.88 16.19
#